data_AF-X1CLR0-F1
#
_entry.id   AF-X1CLR0-F1
#
_cell.length_a   1.000
_cell.length_b   1.000
_cell.length_c   1.000
_cell.angle_alpha   90.00
_cell.angle_beta   90.00
_cell.angle_gamma   90.00
#
_symmetry.space_group_name_H-M   'P 1'
#
loop_
_entity.id
_entity.type
_entity.pdbx_description
1 polymer ?
#
loop_
_entity_poly.entity_id
_entity_poly.type
_entity_poly.pdbx_seq_one_letter_code
_entity_poly.pdbx_strand_id
1 'polypeptide(L)'
;ALRTVLNQASLDPKTLGHINAHGLSTGPMDRAEAQAIATVVGDTPVTAPKGNFGHAGAGSGLLELAASVLAVESGTIPQTRNYETPDPACPINVIHEKPMTGRPSTAISVNFSTMGQASAVAITAD
;
A
#
# COMPACT_ATOMS: atom_id res chain seq x y z
N ALA A 1 12.27 5.07 2.62
CA ALA A 1 11.11 5.59 1.87
C ALA A 1 9.94 5.94 2.80
N LEU A 2 9.26 4.98 3.46
CA LEU A 2 8.06 5.24 4.28
C LEU A 2 8.25 6.33 5.36
N ARG A 3 9.25 6.20 6.24
CA ARG A 3 9.54 7.24 7.26
C ARG A 3 9.80 8.61 6.65
N THR A 4 10.52 8.64 5.53
CA THR A 4 10.86 9.88 4.82
C THR A 4 9.61 10.55 4.27
N VAL A 5 8.72 9.81 3.61
CA VAL A 5 7.52 10.40 3.00
C VAL A 5 6.53 10.89 4.06
N LEU A 6 6.37 10.14 5.17
CA LEU A 6 5.56 10.58 6.31
C LEU A 6 6.06 11.91 6.87
N ASN A 7 7.37 12.02 7.09
CA ASN A 7 7.98 13.25 7.62
C ASN A 7 7.85 14.41 6.62
N GLN A 8 8.11 14.18 5.33
CA GLN A 8 8.01 15.21 4.30
C GLN A 8 6.57 15.71 4.11
N ALA A 9 5.59 14.82 4.19
CA ALA A 9 4.18 15.14 4.06
C ALA A 9 3.52 15.57 5.39
N SER A 10 4.26 15.59 6.50
CA SER A 10 3.74 15.86 7.85
C SER A 10 2.52 14.99 8.23
N LEU A 11 2.53 13.72 7.80
CA LEU A 11 1.44 12.77 8.05
C LEU A 11 1.70 11.96 9.32
N ASP A 12 0.68 11.85 10.18
CA ASP A 12 0.68 10.89 11.29
C ASP A 12 0.28 9.50 10.77
N PRO A 13 1.12 8.46 10.94
CA PRO A 13 0.76 7.10 10.59
C PRO A 13 -0.58 6.62 11.18
N LYS A 14 -0.96 7.11 12.37
CA LYS A 14 -2.21 6.74 13.05
C LYS A 14 -3.46 7.24 12.34
N THR A 15 -3.34 8.31 11.56
CA THR A 15 -4.45 8.92 10.81
C THR A 15 -4.36 8.65 9.31
N LEU A 16 -3.43 7.80 8.87
CA LEU A 16 -3.30 7.45 7.47
C LEU A 16 -4.51 6.62 7.01
N GLY A 17 -5.07 6.98 5.86
CA GLY A 17 -6.21 6.28 5.27
C GLY A 17 -5.87 4.84 4.92
N HIS A 18 -4.85 4.66 4.07
CA HIS A 18 -4.31 3.35 3.70
C HIS A 18 -2.89 3.38 3.15
N ILE A 19 -2.28 2.20 3.05
CA ILE A 19 -1.07 1.94 2.25
C ILE A 19 -1.47 1.21 0.97
N ASN A 20 -0.96 1.68 -0.16
CA ASN A 20 -0.91 0.91 -1.38
C ASN A 20 0.47 0.25 -1.46
N ALA A 21 0.51 -1.06 -1.19
CA ALA A 21 1.71 -1.86 -1.14
C ALA A 21 2.17 -2.24 -2.55
N HIS A 22 3.47 -2.42 -2.71
CA HIS A 22 4.07 -2.95 -3.93
C HIS A 22 3.57 -4.36 -4.23
N GLY A 23 3.46 -5.24 -3.21
CA GLY A 23 2.81 -6.54 -3.29
C GLY A 23 3.15 -7.33 -4.56
N LEU A 24 4.41 -7.73 -4.70
CA LEU A 24 4.91 -8.35 -5.94
C LEU A 24 4.42 -9.81 -6.09
N SER A 25 3.83 -10.39 -5.04
CA SER A 25 3.46 -11.81 -4.98
C SER A 25 4.69 -12.72 -4.99
N THR A 26 5.75 -12.28 -4.28
CA THR A 26 6.94 -13.11 -4.05
C THR A 26 7.20 -13.18 -2.55
N GLY A 27 7.25 -14.40 -2.01
CA GLY A 27 7.32 -14.63 -0.56
C GLY A 27 8.38 -13.79 0.15
N PRO A 28 9.65 -13.78 -0.30
CA PRO A 28 10.69 -12.97 0.35
C PRO A 28 10.42 -11.45 0.32
N MET A 29 9.96 -10.90 -0.81
CA MET A 29 9.76 -9.45 -0.93
C MET A 29 8.51 -8.99 -0.20
N ASP A 30 7.41 -9.73 -0.28
CA ASP A 30 6.15 -9.36 0.38
C ASP A 30 6.31 -9.41 1.90
N ARG A 31 7.08 -10.38 2.44
CA ARG A 31 7.42 -10.44 3.87
C ARG A 31 8.27 -9.24 4.30
N ALA A 32 9.29 -8.89 3.52
CA ALA A 32 10.14 -7.74 3.82
C ALA A 32 9.34 -6.42 3.78
N GLU A 33 8.45 -6.27 2.79
CA GLU A 33 7.54 -5.13 2.69
C GLU A 33 6.58 -5.07 3.86
N ALA A 34 5.90 -6.17 4.19
CA ALA A 34 4.95 -6.23 5.29
C ALA A 34 5.61 -5.88 6.63
N GLN A 35 6.80 -6.40 6.90
CA GLN A 35 7.56 -6.06 8.10
C GLN A 35 7.93 -4.56 8.14
N ALA A 36 8.34 -3.99 7.00
CA ALA A 36 8.66 -2.57 6.91
C ALA A 36 7.43 -1.68 7.13
N ILE A 37 6.28 -2.05 6.54
CA ILE A 37 4.99 -1.38 6.74
C ILE A 37 4.60 -1.47 8.22
N ALA A 38 4.50 -2.66 8.80
CA ALA A 38 4.11 -2.85 10.20
C ALA A 38 5.00 -2.06 11.17
N THR A 39 6.32 -2.03 10.91
CA THR A 39 7.28 -1.30 11.76
C THR A 39 7.11 0.23 11.70
N VAL A 40 6.64 0.76 10.58
CA VAL A 40 6.60 2.22 10.35
C VAL A 40 5.19 2.78 10.54
N VAL A 41 4.16 2.06 10.13
CA VAL A 41 2.77 2.52 10.14
C VAL A 41 1.82 1.69 11.00
N GLY A 42 2.28 0.57 11.57
CA GLY A 42 1.45 -0.27 12.43
C GLY A 42 0.31 -0.93 11.65
N ASP A 43 -0.91 -0.84 12.17
CA ASP A 43 -2.10 -1.57 11.68
C ASP A 43 -2.89 -0.81 10.61
N THR A 44 -2.26 0.17 9.93
CA THR A 44 -2.89 0.90 8.82
C THR A 44 -3.39 -0.07 7.75
N PRO A 45 -4.61 0.10 7.21
CA PRO A 45 -5.12 -0.75 6.14
C PRO A 45 -4.21 -0.77 4.92
N VAL A 46 -4.02 -1.94 4.31
CA VAL A 46 -3.14 -2.17 3.17
C VAL A 46 -3.90 -2.79 2.01
N THR A 47 -3.70 -2.27 0.80
CA THR A 47 -4.15 -2.90 -0.45
C THR A 47 -2.97 -3.18 -1.36
N ALA A 48 -3.03 -4.28 -2.11
CA ALA A 48 -2.05 -4.64 -3.13
C ALA A 48 -2.73 -4.75 -4.52
N PRO A 49 -2.74 -3.66 -5.32
CA PRO A 49 -3.50 -3.60 -6.57
C PRO A 49 -3.05 -4.59 -7.65
N LYS A 50 -1.81 -5.09 -7.58
CA LYS A 50 -1.30 -6.12 -8.52
C LYS A 50 -2.13 -7.41 -8.48
N GLY A 51 -2.88 -7.68 -7.40
CA GLY A 51 -3.87 -8.77 -7.38
C GLY A 51 -5.02 -8.58 -8.38
N ASN A 52 -5.28 -7.35 -8.84
CA ASN A 52 -6.35 -7.03 -9.79
C ASN A 52 -5.88 -7.04 -11.25
N PHE A 53 -4.72 -6.44 -11.54
CA PHE A 53 -4.27 -6.20 -12.92
C PHE A 53 -2.86 -6.75 -13.23
N GLY A 54 -2.23 -7.45 -12.30
CA GLY A 54 -0.89 -8.03 -12.46
C GLY A 54 0.24 -7.00 -12.36
N HIS A 55 1.47 -7.46 -12.65
CA HIS A 55 2.66 -6.63 -12.63
C HIS A 55 3.00 -6.11 -14.05
N ALA A 56 2.83 -4.81 -14.28
CA ALA A 56 3.09 -4.14 -15.55
C ALA A 56 4.56 -3.67 -15.70
N GLY A 57 5.51 -4.34 -15.04
CA GLY A 57 6.92 -3.93 -15.00
C GLY A 57 7.09 -2.49 -14.54
N ALA A 58 7.88 -1.70 -15.28
CA ALA A 58 8.17 -0.29 -15.00
C ALA A 58 6.91 0.61 -14.95
N GLY A 59 5.81 0.20 -15.59
CA GLY A 59 4.54 0.94 -15.56
C GLY A 59 3.73 0.73 -14.28
N SER A 60 4.09 -0.24 -13.44
CA SER A 60 3.25 -0.63 -12.27
C SER A 60 3.06 0.51 -11.29
N GLY A 61 4.14 1.23 -10.95
CA GLY A 61 4.06 2.32 -9.99
C GLY A 61 3.08 3.42 -10.42
N LEU A 62 2.97 3.70 -11.73
CA LEU A 62 1.99 4.67 -12.24
C LEU A 62 0.56 4.16 -12.14
N LEU A 63 0.30 2.88 -12.48
CA LEU A 63 -1.02 2.28 -12.37
C LEU A 63 -1.49 2.22 -10.90
N GLU A 64 -0.58 1.85 -9.99
CA GLU A 64 -0.83 1.79 -8.56
C GLU A 64 -1.06 3.19 -7.98
N LEU A 65 -0.30 4.20 -8.44
CA LEU A 65 -0.51 5.58 -8.05
C LEU A 65 -1.87 6.10 -8.52
N ALA A 66 -2.24 5.85 -9.79
CA ALA A 66 -3.55 6.24 -10.32
C ALA A 66 -4.70 5.58 -9.53
N ALA A 67 -4.58 4.28 -9.21
CA ALA A 67 -5.55 3.58 -8.36
C ALA A 67 -5.65 4.20 -6.95
N SER A 68 -4.52 4.63 -6.37
CA SER A 68 -4.49 5.28 -5.05
C SER A 68 -5.15 6.66 -5.07
N VAL A 69 -4.92 7.45 -6.12
CA VAL A 69 -5.58 8.75 -6.32
C VAL A 69 -7.09 8.55 -6.43
N LEU A 70 -7.54 7.60 -7.25
CA LEU A 70 -8.96 7.28 -7.38
C LEU A 70 -9.56 6.75 -6.07
N ALA A 71 -8.81 5.98 -5.29
CA ALA A 71 -9.27 5.49 -3.99
C ALA A 71 -9.45 6.64 -2.98
N VAL A 72 -8.53 7.60 -2.97
CA VAL A 72 -8.61 8.81 -2.14
C VAL A 72 -9.77 9.70 -2.59
N GLU A 73 -9.94 9.93 -3.89
CA GLU A 73 -11.01 10.76 -4.47
C GLU A 73 -12.40 10.16 -4.23
N SER A 74 -12.56 8.86 -4.48
CA SER A 74 -13.85 8.16 -4.32
C SER A 74 -14.15 7.72 -2.88
N GLY A 75 -13.19 7.85 -1.97
CA GLY A 75 -13.30 7.33 -0.60
C GLY A 75 -13.46 5.81 -0.50
N THR A 76 -13.08 5.08 -1.56
CA THR A 76 -13.25 3.62 -1.67
C THR A 76 -11.91 2.97 -1.98
N ILE A 77 -11.39 2.19 -1.04
CA ILE A 77 -10.12 1.48 -1.17
C ILE A 77 -10.42 0.07 -1.69
N PRO A 78 -9.83 -0.35 -2.82
CA PRO A 78 -10.06 -1.68 -3.37
C PRO A 78 -9.51 -2.77 -2.46
N GLN A 79 -10.15 -3.94 -2.47
CA GLN A 79 -9.60 -5.13 -1.83
C GLN A 79 -8.41 -5.70 -2.63
N THR A 80 -7.53 -6.37 -1.92
CA THR A 80 -6.50 -7.25 -2.46
C THR A 80 -7.15 -8.56 -2.88
N ARG A 81 -7.17 -8.84 -4.19
CA ARG A 81 -7.74 -10.10 -4.71
C ARG A 81 -6.79 -11.27 -4.45
N ASN A 82 -7.37 -12.47 -4.41
CA ASN A 82 -6.67 -13.75 -4.21
C ASN A 82 -5.97 -13.87 -2.83
N TYR A 83 -6.33 -13.04 -1.87
CA TYR A 83 -5.86 -13.16 -0.48
C TYR A 83 -6.79 -14.12 0.28
N GLU A 84 -6.43 -15.41 0.27
CA GLU A 84 -7.24 -16.49 0.87
C GLU A 84 -6.67 -16.98 2.21
N THR A 85 -5.35 -17.16 2.27
CA THR A 85 -4.65 -17.67 3.46
C THR A 85 -3.61 -16.64 3.91
N PRO A 86 -3.83 -15.97 5.05
CA PRO A 86 -2.85 -15.04 5.61
C PRO A 86 -1.50 -15.71 5.89
N ASP A 87 -0.40 -15.10 5.45
CA ASP A 87 0.95 -15.52 5.84
C ASP A 87 1.31 -14.88 7.19
N PRO A 88 1.59 -15.67 8.25
CA PRO A 88 2.01 -15.13 9.56
C PRO A 88 3.28 -14.28 9.50
N ALA A 89 4.11 -14.42 8.47
CA ALA A 89 5.31 -13.61 8.25
C ALA A 89 5.01 -12.24 7.61
N CYS A 90 3.75 -11.96 7.27
CA CYS A 90 3.27 -10.69 6.75
C CYS A 90 2.31 -10.02 7.75
N PRO A 91 2.81 -9.37 8.82
CA PRO A 91 1.98 -8.88 9.93
C PRO A 91 1.32 -7.53 9.63
N ILE A 92 0.48 -7.46 8.60
CA ILE A 92 -0.18 -6.24 8.13
C ILE A 92 -1.69 -6.45 7.93
N ASN A 93 -2.44 -5.36 8.09
CA ASN A 93 -3.89 -5.33 7.90
C ASN A 93 -4.27 -5.26 6.41
N VAL A 94 -4.34 -6.41 5.74
CA VAL A 94 -4.70 -6.47 4.32
C VAL A 94 -6.21 -6.32 4.16
N ILE A 95 -6.64 -5.40 3.31
CA ILE A 95 -8.04 -5.30 2.88
C ILE A 95 -8.29 -6.44 1.89
N HIS A 96 -9.13 -7.43 2.21
CA HIS A 96 -9.31 -8.60 1.33
C HIS A 96 -10.77 -9.06 1.13
N GLU A 97 -11.67 -8.92 2.11
CA GLU A 97 -13.04 -9.43 1.98
C GLU A 97 -13.91 -8.62 1.01
N LYS A 98 -13.87 -7.29 1.16
CA LYS A 98 -14.63 -6.32 0.39
C LYS A 98 -13.87 -5.00 0.30
N PRO A 99 -14.19 -4.12 -0.67
CA PRO A 99 -13.66 -2.76 -0.66
C PRO A 99 -13.96 -2.05 0.66
N MET A 100 -13.03 -1.23 1.14
CA MET A 100 -13.14 -0.48 2.39
C MET A 100 -13.52 0.98 2.10
N THR A 101 -14.43 1.55 2.90
CA THR A 101 -14.89 2.94 2.78
C THR A 101 -14.79 3.66 4.13
N GLY A 102 -14.97 4.99 4.14
CA GLY A 102 -15.04 5.79 5.38
C GLY A 102 -13.70 5.99 6.08
N ARG A 103 -12.60 5.90 5.34
CA ARG A 103 -11.24 6.18 5.83
C ARG A 103 -10.84 7.62 5.51
N PRO A 104 -9.85 8.19 6.23
CA PRO A 104 -9.23 9.46 5.84
C PRO A 104 -8.80 9.46 4.37
N SER A 105 -8.96 10.59 3.70
CA SER A 105 -8.57 10.79 2.29
C SER A 105 -7.06 10.96 2.11
N THR A 106 -6.30 10.03 2.69
CA THR A 106 -4.84 10.01 2.64
C THR A 106 -4.33 8.62 2.32
N ALA A 107 -3.27 8.54 1.52
CA ALA A 107 -2.63 7.29 1.16
C ALA A 107 -1.12 7.45 1.04
N ILE A 108 -0.39 6.35 1.24
CA ILE A 108 0.99 6.24 0.77
C ILE A 108 1.06 5.07 -0.21
N SER A 109 1.52 5.34 -1.43
CA SER A 109 1.90 4.32 -2.40
C SER A 109 3.39 4.03 -2.26
N VAL A 110 3.77 2.77 -2.10
CA VAL A 110 5.17 2.34 -1.97
C VAL A 110 5.53 1.36 -3.07
N ASN A 111 6.72 1.54 -3.65
CA ASN A 111 7.27 0.61 -4.64
C ASN A 111 8.75 0.39 -4.38
N PHE A 112 9.24 -0.81 -4.68
CA PHE A 112 10.66 -1.13 -4.56
C PHE A 112 11.08 -2.15 -5.61
N SER A 113 12.39 -2.23 -5.86
CA SER A 113 12.98 -3.14 -6.84
C SER A 113 13.95 -4.11 -6.21
N THR A 114 14.23 -5.20 -6.91
CA THR A 114 15.25 -6.19 -6.54
C THR A 114 16.67 -5.62 -6.52
N MET A 115 16.89 -4.42 -7.07
CA MET A 115 18.15 -3.69 -7.04
C MET A 115 18.32 -2.81 -5.79
N GLY A 116 17.38 -2.88 -4.83
CA GLY A 116 17.45 -2.12 -3.59
C GLY A 116 16.96 -0.68 -3.67
N GLN A 117 16.26 -0.31 -4.75
CA GLN A 117 15.59 0.99 -4.85
C GLN A 117 14.24 0.93 -4.15
N ALA A 118 13.85 1.99 -3.45
CA ALA A 118 12.52 2.12 -2.86
C ALA A 118 12.02 3.56 -3.00
N SER A 119 10.80 3.73 -3.50
CA SER A 119 10.09 5.00 -3.61
C SER A 119 8.80 4.95 -2.79
N ALA A 120 8.37 6.11 -2.30
CA ALA A 120 7.07 6.27 -1.67
C ALA A 120 6.49 7.64 -2.02
N VAL A 121 5.19 7.70 -2.28
CA VAL A 121 4.45 8.92 -2.62
C VAL A 121 3.28 9.05 -1.66
N ALA A 122 3.17 10.20 -1.00
CA ALA A 122 1.99 10.56 -0.22
C ALA A 122 0.94 11.20 -1.13
N ILE A 123 -0.32 10.81 -0.94
CA ILE A 123 -1.48 11.37 -1.63
C ILE A 123 -2.43 11.87 -0.55
N THR A 124 -2.89 13.10 -0.70
CA THR A 124 -3.86 13.75 0.19
C THR A 124 -4.91 14.44 -0.66
N ALA A 125 -6.18 14.36 -0.27
CA ALA A 125 -7.20 15.29 -0.73
C ALA A 125 -7.39 16.36 0.34
N ASP A 126 -7.47 17.62 -0.11
CA ASP A 126 -7.72 18.79 0.75
C ASP A 126 -9.16 18.82 1.30
#